data_AF-A0A6A6BM88-F1
#
_entry.id   AF-A0A6A6BM88-F1
#
_cell.length_a   1.000
_cell.length_b   1.000
_cell.length_c   1.000
_cell.angle_alpha   90.00
_cell.angle_beta   90.00
_cell.angle_gamma   90.00
#
_symmetry.space_group_name_H-M   'P 1'
#
loop_
_entity.id
_entity.type
_entity.pdbx_description
1 polymer ?
#
loop_
_entity_poly.entity_id
_entity_poly.type
_entity_poly.pdbx_seq_one_letter_code
_entity_poly.pdbx_strand_id
1 'polypeptide(L)'
;MVSAAFNKAFDESNKLEKMPGQDELLQLYALAKIAKGEEVAQAGMFDLKGKAKYNAWKKEVDAGVSASDAEKRYIELVETLKGKYGVKA
;
A
#
# COMPACT_ATOMS: atom_id res chain seq x y z
N MET A 1 10.75 -10.76 5.13
CA MET A 1 10.83 -9.71 6.18
C MET A 1 11.07 -8.40 5.45
N VAL A 2 10.24 -7.38 5.71
CA VAL A 2 10.37 -6.06 5.07
C VAL A 2 11.59 -5.30 5.62
N SER A 3 12.16 -4.40 4.82
CA SER A 3 13.33 -3.61 5.25
C SER A 3 13.00 -2.54 6.30
N ALA A 4 14.05 -2.00 6.92
CA ALA A 4 13.94 -0.82 7.78
C ALA A 4 13.41 0.42 7.02
N ALA A 5 13.74 0.56 5.73
CA ALA A 5 13.25 1.64 4.89
C ALA A 5 11.73 1.52 4.67
N PHE A 6 11.23 0.30 4.47
CA PHE A 6 9.80 0.04 4.40
C PHE A 6 9.09 0.40 5.70
N ASN A 7 9.60 -0.04 6.85
CA ASN A 7 8.99 0.28 8.15
C ASN A 7 8.93 1.80 8.37
N LYS A 8 10.01 2.51 8.03
CA LYS A 8 10.03 3.97 8.07
C LYS A 8 8.97 4.59 7.15
N ALA A 9 8.89 4.16 5.89
CA ALA A 9 7.88 4.63 4.95
C ALA A 9 6.45 4.31 5.44
N PHE A 10 6.25 3.14 6.06
CA PHE A 10 4.97 2.75 6.63
C PHE A 10 4.55 3.71 7.75
N ASP A 11 5.47 4.03 8.67
CA ASP A 11 5.22 5.00 9.73
C ASP A 11 4.96 6.42 9.17
N GLU A 12 5.73 6.84 8.17
CA GLU A 12 5.58 8.15 7.53
C GLU A 12 4.27 8.28 6.74
N SER A 13 3.77 7.20 6.13
CA SER A 13 2.48 7.18 5.44
C SER A 13 1.31 7.52 6.36
N ASN A 14 1.43 7.21 7.67
CA ASN A 14 0.43 7.55 8.68
C ASN A 14 0.56 9.01 9.19
N LYS A 15 1.66 9.69 8.85
CA LYS A 15 1.95 11.07 9.26
C LYS A 15 1.62 12.11 8.19
N LEU A 16 1.01 11.71 7.08
CA LEU A 16 0.57 12.66 6.05
C LEU A 16 -0.43 13.66 6.63
N GLU A 17 -0.31 14.94 6.27
CA GLU A 17 -1.21 16.00 6.79
C GLU A 17 -2.64 15.82 6.28
N LYS A 18 -2.76 15.38 5.02
CA LYS A 18 -4.02 15.12 4.35
C LYS A 18 -4.16 13.64 4.02
N MET A 19 -5.39 13.16 4.05
CA MET A 19 -5.72 11.79 3.68
C MET A 19 -5.51 11.61 2.16
N PRO A 20 -4.71 10.61 1.73
CA PRO A 20 -4.60 10.26 0.32
C PRO A 20 -5.94 9.88 -0.31
N GLY A 21 -6.02 9.97 -1.63
CA GLY A 21 -7.17 9.51 -2.39
C GLY A 21 -7.41 8.01 -2.24
N GLN A 22 -8.63 7.56 -2.52
CA GLN A 22 -9.00 6.15 -2.40
C GLN A 22 -8.06 5.22 -3.20
N ASP A 23 -7.70 5.59 -4.42
CA ASP A 23 -6.81 4.77 -5.27
C ASP A 23 -5.40 4.66 -4.68
N GLU A 24 -4.86 5.76 -4.14
CA GLU A 24 -3.54 5.77 -3.49
C GLU A 24 -3.55 4.92 -2.23
N LEU A 25 -4.63 4.97 -1.43
CA LEU A 25 -4.81 4.11 -0.26
C LEU A 25 -4.88 2.62 -0.65
N LEU A 26 -5.57 2.29 -1.74
CA LEU A 26 -5.64 0.92 -2.25
C LEU A 26 -4.28 0.43 -2.76
N GLN A 27 -3.52 1.28 -3.44
CA GLN A 27 -2.16 0.98 -3.88
C GLN A 27 -1.21 0.77 -2.70
N LEU A 28 -1.20 1.67 -1.72
CA LEU A 28 -0.43 1.51 -0.48
C LEU A 28 -0.76 0.18 0.21
N TYR A 29 -2.05 -0.15 0.30
CA TYR A 29 -2.50 -1.41 0.90
C TYR A 29 -2.00 -2.63 0.13
N ALA A 30 -2.18 -2.68 -1.19
CA ALA A 30 -1.77 -3.79 -2.04
C ALA A 30 -0.27 -4.04 -1.95
N LEU A 31 0.54 -2.99 -2.14
CA LEU A 31 2.00 -3.06 -2.08
C LEU A 31 2.49 -3.48 -0.70
N ALA A 32 1.91 -2.93 0.38
CA ALA A 32 2.29 -3.32 1.74
C ALA A 32 2.02 -4.80 2.03
N LYS A 33 0.90 -5.36 1.53
CA LYS A 33 0.56 -6.77 1.71
C LYS A 33 1.54 -7.67 0.95
N ILE A 34 1.85 -7.35 -0.29
CA ILE A 34 2.81 -8.12 -1.11
C ILE A 34 4.22 -8.05 -0.51
N ALA A 35 4.68 -6.86 -0.10
CA ALA A 35 6.00 -6.68 0.52
C ALA A 35 6.15 -7.52 1.80
N LYS A 36 5.08 -7.65 2.58
CA LYS A 36 5.04 -8.49 3.79
C LYS A 36 4.89 -9.99 3.49
N GLY A 37 4.58 -10.37 2.25
CA GLY A 37 4.24 -11.75 1.89
C GLY A 37 2.88 -12.19 2.45
N GLU A 38 1.97 -11.25 2.69
CA GLU A 38 0.64 -11.51 3.22
C GLU A 38 -0.37 -11.67 2.10
N GLU A 39 -1.18 -12.73 2.17
CA GLU A 39 -2.33 -12.91 1.30
C GLU A 39 -3.53 -12.11 1.80
N VAL A 40 -4.30 -11.55 0.86
CA VAL A 40 -5.55 -10.85 1.18
C VAL A 40 -6.70 -11.80 0.91
N ALA A 41 -7.52 -12.06 1.93
CA ALA A 41 -8.70 -12.89 1.78
C ALA A 41 -9.75 -12.20 0.89
N GLN A 42 -10.45 -13.00 0.08
CA GLN A 42 -11.57 -12.50 -0.71
C GLN A 42 -12.70 -12.05 0.21
N ALA A 43 -13.17 -10.82 0.02
CA ALA A 43 -14.23 -10.25 0.83
C ALA A 43 -15.62 -10.77 0.42
N GLY A 44 -16.53 -10.83 1.38
CA GLY A 44 -17.90 -11.29 1.17
C GLY A 44 -18.71 -10.43 0.18
N MET A 45 -19.85 -10.95 -0.28
CA MET A 45 -20.64 -10.33 -1.36
C MET A 45 -21.03 -8.86 -1.09
N PHE A 46 -21.28 -8.50 0.16
CA PHE A 46 -21.71 -7.16 0.58
C PHE A 46 -20.56 -6.25 1.05
N ASP A 47 -19.32 -6.74 1.16
CA ASP A 47 -18.17 -5.94 1.58
C ASP A 47 -17.46 -5.32 0.37
N LEU A 48 -17.98 -4.16 -0.06
CA LEU A 48 -17.41 -3.40 -1.19
C LEU A 48 -15.98 -2.92 -0.92
N LYS A 49 -15.66 -2.57 0.33
CA LYS A 49 -14.32 -2.06 0.70
C LYS A 49 -13.30 -3.19 0.70
N GLY A 50 -13.65 -4.33 1.28
CA GLY A 50 -12.82 -5.53 1.24
C GLY A 50 -12.60 -6.02 -0.19
N LYS A 51 -13.64 -5.96 -1.04
CA LYS A 51 -13.51 -6.29 -2.47
C LYS A 51 -12.51 -5.37 -3.19
N ALA A 52 -12.59 -4.06 -2.95
CA ALA A 52 -11.64 -3.12 -3.54
C ALA A 52 -10.19 -3.39 -3.11
N LYS A 53 -9.97 -3.68 -1.82
CA LYS A 53 -8.66 -4.07 -1.27
C LYS A 53 -8.14 -5.36 -1.88
N TYR A 54 -8.97 -6.39 -1.95
CA TYR A 54 -8.65 -7.68 -2.56
C TYR A 54 -8.30 -7.49 -4.04
N ASN A 55 -9.11 -6.77 -4.80
CA ASN A 55 -8.89 -6.53 -6.23
C ASN A 55 -7.58 -5.76 -6.47
N ALA A 56 -7.27 -4.75 -5.65
CA ALA A 56 -6.02 -4.00 -5.76
C ALA A 56 -4.80 -4.90 -5.49
N TRP A 57 -4.84 -5.70 -4.42
CA TRP A 57 -3.80 -6.69 -4.12
C TRP A 57 -3.64 -7.72 -5.24
N LYS A 58 -4.76 -8.30 -5.68
CA LYS A 58 -4.79 -9.34 -6.71
C LYS A 58 -4.23 -8.84 -8.04
N LYS A 59 -4.55 -7.61 -8.43
CA LYS A 59 -3.99 -6.96 -9.62
C LYS A 59 -2.46 -6.91 -9.62
N GLU A 60 -1.85 -6.51 -8.50
CA GLU A 60 -0.39 -6.43 -8.39
C GLU A 60 0.25 -7.84 -8.36
N VAL A 61 -0.38 -8.81 -7.69
CA VAL A 61 0.07 -10.22 -7.69
C VAL A 61 0.00 -10.82 -9.09
N ASP A 62 -1.11 -10.63 -9.81
CA ASP A 62 -1.29 -11.15 -11.18
C ASP A 62 -0.34 -10.47 -12.18
N ALA A 63 0.08 -9.23 -11.90
CA ALA A 63 1.13 -8.55 -12.65
C ALA A 63 2.55 -9.05 -12.33
N GLY A 64 2.70 -10.03 -11.43
CA GLY A 64 3.99 -10.64 -11.08
C GLY A 64 4.87 -9.77 -10.17
N VAL A 65 4.27 -8.84 -9.41
CA VAL A 65 5.04 -7.99 -8.50
C VAL A 65 5.61 -8.83 -7.36
N SER A 66 6.94 -8.86 -7.26
CA SER A 66 7.64 -9.54 -6.17
C SER A 66 7.55 -8.76 -4.85
N ALA A 67 7.83 -9.42 -3.72
CA ALA A 67 7.88 -8.73 -2.42
C ALA A 67 8.91 -7.58 -2.41
N SER A 68 10.06 -7.75 -3.07
CA SER A 68 11.09 -6.71 -3.16
C SER A 68 10.65 -5.54 -4.04
N ASP A 69 9.96 -5.81 -5.15
CA ASP A 69 9.44 -4.75 -6.02
C ASP A 69 8.30 -3.99 -5.35
N ALA A 70 7.40 -4.71 -4.67
CA ALA A 70 6.33 -4.11 -3.89
C ALA A 70 6.88 -3.18 -2.81
N GLU A 71 7.95 -3.59 -2.12
CA GLU A 71 8.61 -2.78 -1.11
C GLU A 71 9.16 -1.46 -1.70
N LYS A 72 9.91 -1.55 -2.81
CA LYS A 72 10.47 -0.37 -3.49
C LYS A 72 9.37 0.59 -3.95
N ARG A 73 8.34 0.06 -4.64
CA ARG A 73 7.20 0.86 -5.10
C ARG A 73 6.43 1.49 -3.94
N TYR A 74 6.31 0.80 -2.81
CA TYR A 74 5.66 1.34 -1.62
C TYR A 74 6.42 2.56 -1.09
N ILE A 75 7.74 2.46 -0.95
CA ILE A 75 8.60 3.55 -0.48
C ILE A 75 8.49 4.75 -1.43
N GLU A 76 8.61 4.53 -2.74
CA GLU A 76 8.47 5.58 -3.76
C GLU A 76 7.09 6.26 -3.73
N LEU A 77 6.03 5.47 -3.54
CA LEU A 77 4.68 5.99 -3.41
C LEU A 77 4.54 6.86 -2.16
N VAL A 78 5.05 6.42 -1.00
CA VAL A 78 5.02 7.23 0.22
C VAL A 78 5.75 8.57 0.03
N GLU A 79 6.95 8.57 -0.55
CA GLU A 79 7.67 9.82 -0.83
C GLU A 79 6.89 10.76 -1.76
N THR A 80 6.24 10.21 -2.79
CA THR A 80 5.35 10.97 -3.67
C THR A 80 4.18 11.58 -2.90
N LEU A 81 3.56 10.80 -2.02
CA LEU A 81 2.43 11.24 -1.21
C LEU A 81 2.83 12.29 -0.17
N LYS A 82 4.03 12.19 0.42
CA LYS A 82 4.59 13.22 1.30
C LYS A 82 4.73 14.56 0.58
N GLY A 83 5.23 14.55 -0.66
CA GLY A 83 5.31 15.76 -1.49
C GLY A 83 3.94 16.33 -1.87
N LYS A 84 2.95 15.47 -2.12
CA LYS A 84 1.60 15.88 -2.54
C LYS A 84 0.71 16.36 -1.38
N TYR A 85 0.78 15.71 -0.24
CA TYR A 85 -0.14 15.89 0.89
C TYR A 85 0.48 16.57 2.10
N GLY A 86 1.80 16.78 2.11
CA GLY A 86 2.52 17.29 3.27
C GLY A 86 2.72 16.22 4.35
N VAL A 87 3.64 16.48 5.26
CA VAL A 87 3.92 15.61 6.42
C VAL A 87 3.73 16.45 7.68
N LYS A 88 2.99 15.92 8.64
CA LYS A 88 2.81 16.55 9.94
C LYS A 88 4.19 16.67 10.60
N ALA A 89 4.54 17.89 10.98
CA ALA A 89 5.76 18.21 11.73
C ALA A 89 5.82 17.50 13.08
#